data_AF-A0A9D7PKS7-F1
#
_entry.id   AF-A0A9D7PKS7-F1
#
_cell.length_a   1.000
_cell.length_b   1.000
_cell.length_c   1.000
_cell.angle_alpha   90.00
_cell.angle_beta   90.00
_cell.angle_gamma   90.00
#
_symmetry.space_group_name_H-M   'P 1'
#
loop_
_entity.id
_entity.type
_entity.pdbx_description
1 polymer ?
#
loop_
_entity_poly.entity_id
_entity_poly.type
_entity_poly.pdbx_seq_one_letter_code
_entity_poly.pdbx_strand_id
1 'polypeptide(L)'
;MSQINDHLIRIVFEEIVKYRPSLAKYMIVDEDEDDVDLRILADQIIKSYPWPIGVELRRLFSGSMRSPDRGRLDQLFKTIERTTQFISFVMVIELYEEVLKNKIGIDEKFAAQFNQRINLLSLGNFTWIIRSIGTLFEKNEVEQFMPEMKDILHENFYKGLDFWVPERNEIGHYQINLTQEEIERRCVEYADKLTFILKQIGFITKYKLVTIREIKVNKQHHRDARYLHSFDILNSSDSDFKSTEEVFDSFSDSNSVLLMKSTKEPNEFLNMSPLIIDTRTEVIDSKEKLNIKKDIFMYTKFRDRKLMYVGTEVTEKCDLTNLSNYNLLVSDFERLMQKLGSLSTINPA
;
A
#
# COMPACT_ATOMS: atom_id res chain seq x y z
N MET A 1 -32.43 0.36 3.60
CA MET A 1 -31.25 1.11 3.12
C MET A 1 -30.12 0.10 2.93
N SER A 2 -29.35 0.14 1.84
CA SER A 2 -28.52 -0.99 1.38
C SER A 2 -27.49 -1.46 2.43
N GLN A 3 -27.79 -2.57 3.09
CA GLN A 3 -27.00 -3.23 4.16
C GLN A 3 -25.65 -3.81 3.70
N ILE A 4 -25.29 -3.67 2.43
CA ILE A 4 -24.21 -4.45 1.80
C ILE A 4 -22.82 -4.03 2.32
N ASN A 5 -22.61 -2.74 2.64
CA ASN A 5 -21.34 -2.28 3.23
C ASN A 5 -21.31 -2.43 4.75
N ASP A 6 -22.46 -2.55 5.41
CA ASP A 6 -22.58 -2.45 6.86
C ASP A 6 -21.81 -3.58 7.56
N HIS A 7 -21.93 -4.80 7.03
CA HIS A 7 -21.21 -5.97 7.54
C HIS A 7 -19.69 -5.79 7.45
N LEU A 8 -19.20 -5.37 6.28
CA LEU A 8 -17.77 -5.12 6.05
C LEU A 8 -17.27 -4.01 6.98
N ILE A 9 -17.98 -2.88 7.06
CA ILE A 9 -17.61 -1.73 7.89
C ILE A 9 -17.51 -2.16 9.35
N ARG A 10 -18.52 -2.85 9.90
CA ARG A 10 -18.51 -3.27 11.31
C ARG A 10 -17.35 -4.21 11.61
N ILE A 11 -17.18 -5.28 10.83
CA ILE A 11 -16.10 -6.26 11.08
C ILE A 11 -14.71 -5.63 10.95
N VAL A 12 -14.49 -4.83 9.91
CA VAL A 12 -13.18 -4.19 9.71
C VAL A 12 -12.94 -3.16 10.80
N PHE A 13 -13.96 -2.38 11.20
CA PHE A 13 -13.84 -1.40 12.28
C PHE A 13 -13.49 -2.06 13.62
N GLU A 14 -14.20 -3.12 14.00
CA GLU A 14 -13.93 -3.89 15.22
C GLU A 14 -12.48 -4.43 15.24
N GLU A 15 -11.97 -4.87 14.10
CA GLU A 15 -10.60 -5.35 14.01
C GLU A 15 -9.58 -4.23 14.17
N ILE A 16 -9.75 -3.08 13.49
CA ILE A 16 -8.79 -1.97 13.60
C ILE A 16 -8.77 -1.36 15.02
N VAL A 17 -9.87 -1.45 15.78
CA VAL A 17 -9.93 -0.98 17.18
C VAL A 17 -8.96 -1.76 18.06
N LYS A 18 -8.73 -3.05 17.80
CA LYS A 18 -7.74 -3.86 18.55
C LYS A 18 -6.33 -3.28 18.44
N TYR A 19 -6.02 -2.69 17.29
CA TYR A 19 -4.72 -2.12 16.98
C TYR A 19 -4.65 -0.61 17.24
N ARG A 20 -5.80 0.07 17.26
CA ARG A 20 -5.94 1.49 17.59
C ARG A 20 -7.08 1.70 18.61
N PRO A 21 -6.84 1.41 19.91
CA PRO A 21 -7.90 1.45 20.94
C PRO A 21 -8.61 2.80 21.07
N SER A 22 -7.96 3.90 20.69
CA SER A 22 -8.56 5.24 20.70
C SER A 22 -9.74 5.40 19.73
N LEU A 23 -9.94 4.47 18.79
CA LEU A 23 -11.10 4.43 17.90
C LEU A 23 -12.36 3.85 18.57
N ALA A 24 -12.24 3.15 19.71
CA ALA A 24 -13.39 2.55 20.40
C ALA A 24 -14.45 3.57 20.81
N LYS A 25 -14.07 4.84 21.00
CA LYS A 25 -14.98 5.96 21.29
C LYS A 25 -16.06 6.17 20.22
N TYR A 26 -15.83 5.73 18.99
CA TYR A 26 -16.80 5.85 17.89
C TYR A 26 -17.81 4.71 17.87
N MET A 27 -17.67 3.70 18.75
CA MET A 27 -18.66 2.63 18.94
C MET A 27 -19.64 2.92 20.07
N ILE A 28 -19.45 4.03 20.78
CA ILE A 28 -20.35 4.45 21.86
C ILE A 28 -21.60 5.03 21.20
N VAL A 29 -22.75 4.50 21.55
CA VAL A 29 -24.06 5.02 21.14
C VAL A 29 -24.52 5.97 22.23
N ASP A 30 -24.99 7.17 21.84
CA ASP A 30 -25.59 8.12 22.80
C ASP A 30 -26.86 7.50 23.41
N GLU A 31 -27.23 7.90 24.63
CA GLU A 31 -28.39 7.32 25.35
C GLU A 31 -29.72 7.44 24.57
N ASP A 32 -29.78 8.36 23.59
CA ASP A 32 -30.94 8.64 22.74
C ASP A 32 -30.86 8.00 21.33
N GLU A 33 -29.78 7.29 20.98
CA GLU A 33 -29.62 6.60 19.69
C GLU A 33 -29.67 5.06 19.86
N ASP A 34 -30.23 4.37 18.86
CA ASP A 34 -30.38 2.90 18.91
C ASP A 34 -29.21 2.15 18.21
N ASP A 35 -28.37 2.82 17.42
CA ASP A 35 -27.29 2.17 16.65
C ASP A 35 -26.13 3.12 16.32
N VAL A 36 -24.94 2.56 16.13
CA VAL A 36 -23.72 3.32 15.79
C VAL A 36 -23.81 3.87 14.37
N ASP A 37 -23.45 5.15 14.17
CA ASP A 37 -23.39 5.74 12.83
C ASP A 37 -22.26 5.13 11.99
N LEU A 38 -22.63 4.20 11.10
CA LEU A 38 -21.72 3.52 10.19
C LEU A 38 -20.96 4.45 9.25
N ARG A 39 -21.45 5.67 8.99
CA ARG A 39 -20.73 6.66 8.18
C ARG A 39 -19.48 7.15 8.91
N ILE A 40 -19.57 7.32 10.23
CA ILE A 40 -18.44 7.68 11.08
C ILE A 40 -17.43 6.53 11.08
N LEU A 41 -17.89 5.29 11.27
CA LEU A 41 -17.00 4.12 11.25
C LEU A 41 -16.29 3.98 9.89
N ALA A 42 -17.01 4.12 8.78
CA ALA A 42 -16.46 4.07 7.43
C ALA A 42 -15.39 5.14 7.20
N ASP A 43 -15.65 6.38 7.62
CA ASP A 43 -14.68 7.49 7.55
C ASP A 43 -13.41 7.18 8.35
N GLN A 44 -13.55 6.62 9.55
CA GLN A 44 -12.41 6.24 10.38
C GLN A 44 -11.61 5.06 9.80
N ILE A 45 -12.26 4.10 9.12
CA ILE A 45 -11.57 3.05 8.36
C ILE A 45 -10.72 3.69 7.25
N ILE A 46 -11.32 4.57 6.43
CA ILE A 46 -10.66 5.27 5.32
C ILE A 46 -9.43 6.02 5.82
N LYS A 47 -9.56 6.75 6.94
CA LYS A 47 -8.47 7.51 7.57
C LYS A 47 -7.46 6.65 8.32
N SER A 48 -7.69 5.35 8.49
CA SER A 48 -6.77 4.47 9.23
C SER A 48 -5.87 3.66 8.33
N TYR A 49 -6.36 3.23 7.17
CA TYR A 49 -5.55 2.50 6.20
C TYR A 49 -4.59 3.42 5.42
N PRO A 50 -3.44 2.90 4.94
CA PRO A 50 -2.57 3.62 4.02
C PRO A 50 -3.32 4.13 2.79
N TRP A 51 -2.98 5.34 2.31
CA TRP A 51 -3.69 6.02 1.23
C TRP A 51 -4.09 5.15 0.02
N PRO A 52 -3.20 4.30 -0.56
CA PRO A 52 -3.59 3.46 -1.69
C PRO A 52 -4.77 2.54 -1.40
N ILE A 53 -4.93 2.07 -0.17
CA ILE A 53 -6.07 1.25 0.27
C ILE A 53 -7.25 2.16 0.64
N GLY A 54 -6.98 3.20 1.44
CA GLY A 54 -8.00 4.13 1.93
C GLY A 54 -8.82 4.77 0.81
N VAL A 55 -8.19 5.14 -0.31
CA VAL A 55 -8.88 5.77 -1.44
C VAL A 55 -9.86 4.82 -2.14
N GLU A 56 -9.53 3.54 -2.26
CA GLU A 56 -10.41 2.54 -2.87
C GLU A 56 -11.56 2.18 -1.93
N LEU A 57 -11.31 2.15 -0.61
CA LEU A 57 -12.36 2.03 0.40
C LEU A 57 -13.30 3.24 0.37
N ARG A 58 -12.77 4.46 0.21
CA ARG A 58 -13.58 5.68 0.04
C ARG A 58 -14.52 5.58 -1.16
N ARG A 59 -14.02 5.09 -2.30
CA ARG A 59 -14.85 4.83 -3.49
C ARG A 59 -15.90 3.76 -3.20
N LEU A 60 -15.52 2.64 -2.60
CA LEU A 60 -16.41 1.51 -2.29
C LEU A 60 -17.52 1.88 -1.28
N PHE A 61 -17.24 2.77 -0.34
CA PHE A 61 -18.21 3.23 0.67
C PHE A 61 -19.07 4.40 0.20
N SER A 62 -18.79 4.96 -0.98
CA SER A 62 -19.55 6.06 -1.54
C SER A 62 -21.00 5.66 -1.88
N GLY A 63 -21.88 6.66 -1.97
CA GLY A 63 -23.30 6.44 -2.26
C GLY A 63 -23.57 5.76 -3.60
N SER A 64 -22.70 5.96 -4.60
CA SER A 64 -22.83 5.34 -5.93
C SER A 64 -22.51 3.85 -5.94
N MET A 65 -21.87 3.31 -4.90
CA MET A 65 -21.50 1.89 -4.79
C MET A 65 -22.46 1.11 -3.89
N ARG A 66 -23.63 1.67 -3.57
CA ARG A 66 -24.66 1.03 -2.73
C ARG A 66 -25.44 -0.06 -3.45
N SER A 67 -25.55 0.04 -4.76
CA SER A 67 -26.24 -0.95 -5.59
C SER A 67 -25.30 -2.11 -5.91
N PRO A 68 -25.76 -3.37 -5.82
CA PRO A 68 -25.00 -4.54 -6.24
C PRO A 68 -24.99 -4.66 -7.78
N ASP A 69 -24.31 -3.73 -8.44
CA ASP A 69 -24.19 -3.64 -9.89
C ASP A 69 -22.77 -3.90 -10.39
N ARG A 70 -22.59 -3.83 -11.71
CA ARG A 70 -21.27 -4.04 -12.34
C ARG A 70 -20.22 -3.05 -11.84
N GLY A 71 -20.62 -1.81 -11.57
CA GLY A 71 -19.72 -0.77 -11.07
C GLY A 71 -19.17 -1.11 -9.69
N ARG A 72 -20.04 -1.58 -8.78
CA ARG A 72 -19.63 -2.08 -7.47
C ARG A 72 -18.71 -3.29 -7.59
N LEU A 73 -19.05 -4.24 -8.45
CA LEU A 73 -18.24 -5.44 -8.69
C LEU A 73 -16.81 -5.07 -9.13
N ASP A 74 -16.69 -4.16 -10.10
CA ASP A 74 -15.39 -3.68 -10.58
C ASP A 74 -14.64 -2.91 -9.48
N GLN A 75 -15.33 -2.14 -8.63
CA GLN A 75 -14.71 -1.45 -7.51
C GLN A 75 -14.19 -2.41 -6.43
N LEU A 76 -14.92 -3.50 -6.12
CA LEU A 76 -14.43 -4.54 -5.22
C LEU A 76 -13.11 -5.12 -5.72
N PHE A 77 -13.04 -5.50 -7.00
CA PHE A 77 -11.79 -6.00 -7.61
C PHE A 77 -10.65 -4.99 -7.52
N LYS A 78 -10.92 -3.72 -7.83
CA LYS A 78 -9.90 -2.66 -7.71
C LYS A 78 -9.40 -2.52 -6.29
N THR A 79 -10.29 -2.53 -5.30
CA THR A 79 -9.91 -2.46 -3.88
C THR A 79 -9.02 -3.64 -3.48
N ILE A 80 -9.37 -4.85 -3.91
CA ILE A 80 -8.57 -6.06 -3.63
C ILE A 80 -7.22 -5.98 -4.32
N GLU A 81 -7.20 -5.71 -5.62
CA GLU A 81 -5.99 -5.63 -6.42
C GLU A 81 -5.02 -4.60 -5.86
N ARG A 82 -5.53 -3.42 -5.49
CA ARG A 82 -4.75 -2.34 -4.88
C ARG A 82 -4.22 -2.72 -3.50
N THR A 83 -5.03 -3.40 -2.69
CA THR A 83 -4.64 -3.89 -1.36
C THR A 83 -3.52 -4.93 -1.48
N THR A 84 -3.68 -5.93 -2.35
CA THR A 84 -2.67 -6.96 -2.59
C THR A 84 -1.39 -6.35 -3.19
N GLN A 85 -1.51 -5.39 -4.12
CA GLN A 85 -0.38 -4.65 -4.67
C GLN A 85 0.40 -3.94 -3.56
N PHE A 86 -0.27 -3.20 -2.69
CA PHE A 86 0.37 -2.47 -1.59
C PHE A 86 1.15 -3.41 -0.67
N ILE A 87 0.51 -4.49 -0.21
CA ILE A 87 1.15 -5.50 0.66
C ILE A 87 2.37 -6.11 -0.05
N SER A 88 2.23 -6.47 -1.33
CA SER A 88 3.35 -7.04 -2.09
C SER A 88 4.54 -6.08 -2.18
N PHE A 89 4.30 -4.78 -2.33
CA PHE A 89 5.37 -3.78 -2.37
C PHE A 89 6.04 -3.59 -1.03
N VAL A 90 5.28 -3.60 0.07
CA VAL A 90 5.86 -3.58 1.42
C VAL A 90 6.78 -4.77 1.62
N MET A 91 6.33 -5.98 1.25
CA MET A 91 7.15 -7.20 1.38
C MET A 91 8.38 -7.18 0.47
N VAL A 92 8.30 -6.62 -0.74
CA VAL A 92 9.45 -6.48 -1.63
C VAL A 92 10.51 -5.54 -1.05
N ILE A 93 10.10 -4.40 -0.52
CA ILE A 93 11.02 -3.43 0.09
C ILE A 93 11.64 -4.03 1.35
N GLU A 94 10.85 -4.70 2.18
CA GLU A 94 11.37 -5.37 3.37
C GLU A 94 12.37 -6.49 3.02
N LEU A 95 12.07 -7.33 2.02
CA LEU A 95 13.02 -8.32 1.53
C LEU A 95 14.31 -7.67 1.02
N TYR A 96 14.20 -6.58 0.26
CA TYR A 96 15.36 -5.84 -0.24
C TYR A 96 16.26 -5.36 0.91
N GLU A 97 15.68 -4.76 1.95
CA GLU A 97 16.41 -4.31 3.14
C GLU A 97 17.12 -5.48 3.86
N GLU A 98 16.45 -6.61 4.04
CA GLU A 98 17.04 -7.76 4.72
C GLU A 98 18.11 -8.47 3.87
N VAL A 99 18.00 -8.41 2.54
CA VAL A 99 19.08 -8.84 1.61
C VAL A 99 20.28 -7.90 1.69
N LEU A 100 20.07 -6.57 1.78
CA LEU A 100 21.17 -5.61 1.96
C LEU A 100 21.91 -5.82 3.29
N LYS A 101 21.18 -6.22 4.33
CA LYS A 101 21.73 -6.60 5.65
C LYS A 101 22.34 -8.00 5.67
N ASN A 102 22.35 -8.72 4.53
CA ASN A 102 22.80 -10.10 4.39
C ASN A 102 22.09 -11.10 5.33
N LYS A 103 20.83 -10.83 5.73
CA LYS A 103 20.04 -11.74 6.55
C LYS A 103 19.28 -12.78 5.74
N ILE A 104 18.93 -12.46 4.49
CA ILE A 104 18.26 -13.38 3.58
C ILE A 104 19.09 -13.50 2.30
N GLY A 105 19.38 -14.75 1.91
CA GLY A 105 19.99 -15.07 0.63
C GLY A 105 18.92 -15.28 -0.46
N ILE A 106 19.18 -14.77 -1.66
CA ILE A 106 18.31 -14.97 -2.82
C ILE A 106 18.88 -16.08 -3.72
N ASP A 107 18.11 -17.14 -3.93
CA ASP A 107 18.49 -18.20 -4.87
C ASP A 107 18.11 -17.85 -6.32
N GLU A 108 18.76 -18.52 -7.27
CA GLU A 108 18.60 -18.27 -8.70
C GLU A 108 17.15 -18.46 -9.18
N LYS A 109 16.44 -19.43 -8.60
CA LYS A 109 15.07 -19.76 -8.98
C LYS A 109 14.11 -18.66 -8.56
N PHE A 110 14.26 -18.16 -7.33
CA PHE A 110 13.50 -17.00 -6.84
C PHE A 110 13.83 -15.77 -7.70
N ALA A 111 15.11 -15.47 -7.92
CA ALA A 111 15.53 -14.29 -8.67
C ALA A 111 14.93 -14.27 -10.09
N ALA A 112 15.00 -15.38 -10.82
CA ALA A 112 14.43 -15.50 -12.16
C ALA A 112 12.90 -15.28 -12.17
N GLN A 113 12.18 -15.92 -11.24
CA GLN A 113 10.73 -15.75 -11.15
C GLN A 113 10.32 -14.35 -10.69
N PHE A 114 11.04 -13.79 -9.73
CA PHE A 114 10.83 -12.43 -9.25
C PHE A 114 11.01 -11.42 -10.39
N ASN A 115 12.12 -11.51 -11.13
CA ASN A 115 12.41 -10.65 -12.26
C ASN A 115 11.30 -10.70 -13.33
N GLN A 116 10.80 -11.90 -13.65
CA GLN A 116 9.70 -12.04 -14.60
C GLN A 116 8.41 -11.37 -14.09
N ARG A 117 8.07 -11.57 -12.81
CA ARG A 117 6.78 -11.18 -12.25
C ARG A 117 6.69 -9.71 -11.86
N ILE A 118 7.77 -9.12 -11.34
CA ILE A 118 7.80 -7.69 -10.98
C ILE A 118 7.77 -6.78 -12.22
N ASN A 119 8.17 -7.28 -13.39
CA ASN A 119 8.10 -6.55 -14.67
C ASN A 119 6.73 -6.67 -15.38
N LEU A 120 5.84 -7.54 -14.91
CA LEU A 120 4.50 -7.73 -15.44
C LEU A 120 3.50 -7.83 -14.29
N LEU A 121 3.10 -6.71 -13.71
CA LEU A 121 2.22 -6.76 -12.55
C LEU A 121 0.81 -7.24 -12.92
N SER A 122 0.30 -8.16 -12.10
CA SER A 122 -1.05 -8.71 -12.16
C SER A 122 -1.40 -9.22 -10.77
N LEU A 123 -2.69 -9.43 -10.50
CA LEU A 123 -3.13 -9.94 -9.21
C LEU A 123 -2.42 -11.25 -8.84
N GLY A 124 -2.33 -12.21 -9.78
CA GLY A 124 -1.61 -13.46 -9.55
C GLY A 124 -0.10 -13.30 -9.34
N ASN A 125 0.52 -12.24 -9.87
CA ASN A 125 1.91 -11.95 -9.58
C ASN A 125 2.08 -11.31 -8.19
N PHE A 126 1.15 -10.48 -7.74
CA PHE A 126 1.16 -9.98 -6.36
C PHE A 126 0.97 -11.11 -5.34
N THR A 127 0.03 -12.03 -5.56
CA THR A 127 -0.18 -13.17 -4.65
C THR A 127 1.04 -14.08 -4.59
N TRP A 128 1.68 -14.34 -5.73
CA TRP A 128 2.94 -15.07 -5.79
C TRP A 128 4.04 -14.35 -5.02
N ILE A 129 4.22 -13.03 -5.21
CA ILE A 129 5.25 -12.24 -4.51
C ILE A 129 5.04 -12.37 -2.99
N ILE A 130 3.81 -12.14 -2.51
CA ILE A 130 3.47 -12.23 -1.09
C ILE A 130 3.83 -13.61 -0.53
N ARG A 131 3.40 -14.69 -1.21
CA ARG A 131 3.69 -16.06 -0.77
C ARG A 131 5.17 -16.37 -0.77
N SER A 132 5.86 -16.10 -1.87
CA SER A 132 7.27 -16.46 -2.02
C SER A 132 8.16 -15.70 -1.05
N ILE A 133 7.88 -14.41 -0.81
CA ILE A 133 8.61 -13.64 0.20
C ILE A 133 8.26 -14.14 1.61
N GLY A 134 6.98 -14.39 1.90
CA GLY A 134 6.58 -14.93 3.21
C GLY A 134 7.30 -16.24 3.56
N THR A 135 7.38 -17.19 2.62
CA THR A 135 8.15 -18.43 2.80
C THR A 135 9.64 -18.19 2.98
N LEU A 136 10.23 -17.17 2.34
CA LEU A 136 11.63 -16.81 2.56
C LEU A 136 11.88 -16.29 3.97
N PHE A 137 11.00 -15.42 4.48
CA PHE A 137 11.12 -14.91 5.85
C PHE A 137 10.96 -16.02 6.89
N GLU A 138 9.97 -16.90 6.71
CA GLU A 138 9.77 -18.06 7.57
C GLU A 138 11.00 -18.98 7.58
N LYS A 139 11.52 -19.32 6.40
CA LYS A 139 12.70 -20.21 6.26
C LYS A 139 13.97 -19.65 6.90
N ASN A 140 14.17 -18.33 6.86
CA ASN A 140 15.38 -17.68 7.38
C ASN A 140 15.21 -17.18 8.83
N GLU A 141 14.03 -17.38 9.44
CA GLU A 141 13.72 -16.95 10.82
C GLU A 141 14.00 -15.46 11.07
N VAL A 142 13.84 -14.62 10.05
CA VAL A 142 14.06 -13.17 10.14
C VAL A 142 12.81 -12.49 10.67
N GLU A 143 12.98 -11.65 11.69
CA GLU A 143 11.89 -10.82 12.21
C GLU A 143 11.43 -9.81 11.16
N GLN A 144 10.12 -9.73 10.97
CA GLN A 144 9.53 -8.82 10.01
C GLN A 144 9.41 -7.39 10.57
N PHE A 145 9.52 -6.39 9.69
CA PHE A 145 9.31 -4.97 10.02
C PHE A 145 7.96 -4.74 10.68
N MET A 146 6.92 -5.45 10.21
CA MET A 146 5.64 -5.57 10.89
C MET A 146 5.52 -6.98 11.49
N PRO A 147 5.80 -7.17 12.79
CA PRO A 147 5.82 -8.51 13.39
C PRO A 147 4.50 -9.28 13.25
N GLU A 148 3.37 -8.57 13.22
CA GLU A 148 2.03 -9.17 13.03
C GLU A 148 1.87 -9.87 11.67
N MET A 149 2.70 -9.53 10.69
CA MET A 149 2.69 -10.15 9.37
C MET A 149 2.98 -11.66 9.47
N LYS A 150 3.83 -12.08 10.41
CA LYS A 150 4.19 -13.49 10.58
C LYS A 150 2.97 -14.36 10.91
N ASP A 151 2.06 -13.83 11.72
CA ASP A 151 0.89 -14.57 12.18
C ASP A 151 -0.16 -14.76 11.07
N ILE A 152 -0.13 -13.92 10.02
CA ILE A 152 -1.11 -13.97 8.92
C ILE A 152 -0.60 -14.72 7.69
N LEU A 153 0.71 -14.85 7.51
CA LEU A 153 1.34 -15.43 6.30
C LEU A 153 1.29 -16.96 6.27
N HIS A 154 0.10 -17.52 6.47
CA HIS A 154 -0.18 -18.95 6.49
C HIS A 154 -1.08 -19.39 5.34
N GLU A 155 -1.24 -20.70 5.14
CA GLU A 155 -1.98 -21.30 4.02
C GLU A 155 -3.39 -20.72 3.80
N ASN A 156 -4.15 -20.44 4.85
CA ASN A 156 -5.51 -19.87 4.72
C ASN A 156 -5.52 -18.47 4.11
N PHE A 157 -4.55 -17.62 4.45
CA PHE A 157 -4.43 -16.28 3.89
C PHE A 157 -4.00 -16.35 2.42
N TYR A 158 -3.03 -17.21 2.12
CA TYR A 158 -2.60 -17.49 0.75
C TYR A 158 -3.73 -17.99 -0.14
N LYS A 159 -4.59 -18.90 0.36
CA LYS A 159 -5.80 -19.34 -0.34
C LYS A 159 -6.80 -18.20 -0.54
N GLY A 160 -6.97 -17.33 0.46
CA GLY A 160 -7.81 -16.15 0.37
C GLY A 160 -7.34 -15.14 -0.70
N LEU A 161 -6.03 -15.04 -0.92
CA LEU A 161 -5.46 -14.24 -2.01
C LEU A 161 -5.60 -14.93 -3.39
N ASP A 162 -5.31 -16.22 -3.48
CA ASP A 162 -5.34 -16.95 -4.75
C ASP A 162 -6.73 -17.05 -5.38
N PHE A 163 -7.78 -17.05 -4.55
CA PHE A 163 -9.17 -17.06 -5.00
C PHE A 163 -9.44 -16.02 -6.09
N TRP A 164 -8.83 -14.84 -6.00
CA TRP A 164 -9.12 -13.73 -6.90
C TRP A 164 -8.49 -13.85 -8.28
N VAL A 165 -7.45 -14.66 -8.43
CA VAL A 165 -6.71 -14.79 -9.70
C VAL A 165 -7.61 -15.35 -10.81
N PRO A 166 -8.29 -16.51 -10.64
CA PRO A 166 -9.21 -17.01 -11.65
C PRO A 166 -10.40 -16.08 -11.86
N GLU A 167 -11.00 -15.54 -10.78
CA GLU A 167 -12.17 -14.64 -10.88
C GLU A 167 -11.86 -13.37 -11.67
N ARG A 168 -10.69 -12.76 -11.44
CA ARG A 168 -10.26 -11.57 -12.17
C ARG A 168 -10.02 -11.87 -13.65
N ASN A 169 -9.44 -13.03 -13.97
CA ASN A 169 -9.24 -13.44 -15.36
C ASN A 169 -10.59 -13.69 -16.04
N GLU A 170 -11.50 -14.38 -15.36
CA GLU A 170 -12.84 -14.68 -15.87
C GLU A 170 -13.64 -13.41 -16.19
N ILE A 171 -13.58 -12.40 -15.31
CA ILE A 171 -14.34 -11.14 -15.42
C ILE A 171 -13.61 -10.09 -16.28
N GLY A 172 -12.28 -10.14 -16.34
CA GLY A 172 -11.43 -9.20 -17.07
C GLY A 172 -11.44 -9.43 -18.59
N HIS A 173 -11.77 -10.63 -19.03
CA HIS A 173 -12.24 -10.82 -20.39
C HIS A 173 -13.66 -10.23 -20.45
N TYR A 174 -13.81 -9.07 -21.10
CA TYR A 174 -15.07 -8.38 -21.42
C TYR A 174 -16.10 -9.24 -22.22
N GLN A 175 -15.95 -10.56 -22.22
CA GLN A 175 -16.69 -11.52 -23.02
C GLN A 175 -17.75 -12.29 -22.22
N ILE A 176 -17.85 -12.08 -20.90
CA ILE A 176 -18.93 -12.69 -20.11
C ILE A 176 -20.01 -11.66 -19.83
N ASN A 177 -21.13 -11.82 -20.54
CA ASN A 177 -22.39 -11.18 -20.17
C ASN A 177 -22.91 -11.85 -18.88
N LEU A 178 -22.42 -11.38 -17.72
CA LEU A 178 -23.00 -11.78 -16.44
C LEU A 178 -24.42 -11.23 -16.36
N THR A 179 -25.34 -12.09 -15.93
CA THR A 179 -26.71 -11.66 -15.58
C THR A 179 -26.66 -10.77 -14.34
N GLN A 180 -27.69 -9.94 -14.14
CA GLN A 180 -27.78 -9.09 -12.95
C GLN A 180 -27.78 -9.93 -11.66
N GLU A 181 -28.45 -11.09 -11.65
CA GLU A 181 -28.45 -12.01 -10.50
C GLU A 181 -27.05 -12.53 -10.15
N GLU A 182 -26.24 -12.89 -11.16
CA GLU A 182 -24.85 -13.31 -10.94
C GLU A 182 -23.98 -12.17 -10.42
N ILE A 183 -24.17 -10.95 -10.92
CA ILE A 183 -23.47 -9.75 -10.45
C ILE A 183 -23.79 -9.51 -8.97
N GLU A 184 -25.07 -9.61 -8.60
CA GLU A 184 -25.51 -9.40 -7.22
C GLU A 184 -24.92 -10.43 -6.27
N ARG A 185 -24.98 -11.72 -6.64
CA ARG A 185 -24.39 -12.81 -5.86
C ARG A 185 -22.88 -12.61 -5.68
N ARG A 186 -22.16 -12.28 -6.77
CA ARG A 186 -20.71 -12.03 -6.72
C ARG A 186 -20.37 -10.80 -5.89
N CYS A 187 -21.17 -9.73 -5.93
CA CYS A 187 -20.95 -8.55 -5.09
C CYS A 187 -20.98 -8.87 -3.59
N VAL A 188 -21.91 -9.74 -3.16
CA VAL A 188 -22.00 -10.18 -1.76
C VAL A 188 -20.81 -11.06 -1.40
N GLU A 189 -20.57 -12.12 -2.18
CA GLU A 189 -19.45 -13.05 -1.94
C GLU A 189 -18.10 -12.32 -1.89
N TYR A 190 -17.86 -11.41 -2.84
CA TYR A 190 -16.59 -10.71 -2.93
C TYR A 190 -16.44 -9.65 -1.84
N ALA A 191 -17.53 -9.06 -1.36
CA ALA A 191 -17.49 -8.19 -0.18
C ALA A 191 -17.05 -8.98 1.06
N ASP A 192 -17.53 -10.21 1.26
CA ASP A 192 -17.12 -11.07 2.38
C ASP A 192 -15.63 -11.45 2.28
N LYS A 193 -15.16 -11.79 1.08
CA LYS A 193 -13.74 -12.11 0.85
C LYS A 193 -12.84 -10.90 1.04
N LEU A 194 -13.26 -9.71 0.60
CA LEU A 194 -12.53 -8.46 0.87
C LEU A 194 -12.53 -8.16 2.38
N THR A 195 -13.65 -8.37 3.08
CA THR A 195 -13.74 -8.22 4.54
C THR A 195 -12.72 -9.11 5.24
N PHE A 196 -12.60 -10.37 4.82
CA PHE A 196 -11.57 -11.28 5.32
C PHE A 196 -10.16 -10.71 5.13
N ILE A 197 -9.80 -10.26 3.92
CA ILE A 197 -8.44 -9.72 3.65
C ILE A 197 -8.16 -8.50 4.51
N LEU A 198 -9.07 -7.52 4.52
CA LEU A 198 -8.91 -6.28 5.31
C LEU A 198 -8.78 -6.57 6.80
N LYS A 199 -9.58 -7.51 7.33
CA LYS A 199 -9.47 -7.95 8.71
C LYS A 199 -8.07 -8.53 9.01
N GLN A 200 -7.56 -9.44 8.18
CA GLN A 200 -6.24 -10.04 8.40
C GLN A 200 -5.13 -9.00 8.42
N ILE A 201 -5.22 -7.96 7.59
CA ILE A 201 -4.21 -6.89 7.53
C ILE A 201 -4.53 -5.68 8.42
N GLY A 202 -5.52 -5.77 9.32
CA GLY A 202 -5.97 -4.65 10.14
C GLY A 202 -4.87 -4.01 10.99
N PHE A 203 -3.83 -4.79 11.34
CA PHE A 203 -2.64 -4.30 12.05
C PHE A 203 -1.88 -3.21 11.29
N ILE A 204 -2.01 -3.14 9.97
CA ILE A 204 -1.31 -2.15 9.13
C ILE A 204 -1.68 -0.71 9.51
N THR A 205 -2.84 -0.53 10.15
CA THR A 205 -3.31 0.78 10.64
C THR A 205 -2.47 1.34 11.80
N LYS A 206 -1.63 0.51 12.46
CA LYS A 206 -0.62 0.97 13.44
C LYS A 206 0.45 1.82 12.78
N TYR A 207 0.86 1.40 11.59
CA TYR A 207 1.95 2.00 10.82
C TYR A 207 1.45 3.26 10.10
N LYS A 208 2.38 4.12 9.70
CA LYS A 208 2.07 5.41 9.08
C LYS A 208 2.79 5.50 7.75
N LEU A 209 2.02 5.53 6.67
CA LEU A 209 2.54 5.90 5.37
C LEU A 209 2.67 7.42 5.35
N VAL A 210 3.87 7.94 5.09
CA VAL A 210 4.14 9.38 5.08
C VAL A 210 4.97 9.76 3.85
N THR A 211 4.83 11.00 3.39
CA THR A 211 5.79 11.60 2.45
C THR A 211 6.73 12.50 3.23
N ILE A 212 8.03 12.22 3.24
CA ILE A 212 9.03 13.16 3.74
C ILE A 212 9.42 14.10 2.60
N ARG A 213 9.03 15.37 2.71
CA ARG A 213 9.32 16.38 1.68
C ARG A 213 10.76 16.84 1.74
N GLU A 214 11.20 17.25 2.93
CA GLU A 214 12.56 17.70 3.17
C GLU A 214 12.98 17.49 4.62
N ILE A 215 14.29 17.47 4.85
CA ILE A 215 14.90 17.42 6.17
C ILE A 215 15.94 18.53 6.23
N LYS A 216 15.74 19.49 7.15
CA LYS A 216 16.68 20.60 7.38
C LYS A 216 17.56 20.29 8.59
N VAL A 217 18.88 20.41 8.41
CA VAL A 217 19.85 20.25 9.50
C VAL A 217 19.98 21.56 10.27
N ASN A 218 19.68 21.53 11.57
CA ASN A 218 19.92 22.61 12.49
C ASN A 218 21.13 22.27 13.37
N LYS A 219 22.29 22.87 13.08
CA LYS A 219 23.53 22.67 13.83
C LYS A 219 24.06 24.00 14.34
N GLN A 220 23.95 24.22 15.64
CA GLN A 220 24.55 25.37 16.30
C GLN A 220 25.98 25.07 16.79
N HIS A 221 26.75 26.13 17.03
CA HIS A 221 28.09 26.03 17.59
C HIS A 221 28.06 25.26 18.93
N HIS A 222 28.94 24.25 19.08
CA HIS A 222 29.03 23.37 20.25
C HIS A 222 27.75 22.61 20.69
N ARG A 223 26.75 22.45 19.81
CA ARG A 223 25.55 21.62 20.08
C ARG A 223 25.43 20.46 19.11
N ASP A 224 24.73 19.39 19.45
CA ASP A 224 24.45 18.30 18.51
C ASP A 224 23.55 18.76 17.35
N ALA A 225 23.64 18.07 16.21
CA ALA A 225 22.77 18.33 15.06
C ALA A 225 21.33 17.90 15.40
N ARG A 226 20.36 18.73 15.03
CA ARG A 226 18.93 18.43 15.10
C ARG A 226 18.34 18.47 13.70
N TYR A 227 17.34 17.65 13.44
CA TYR A 227 16.79 17.46 12.09
C TYR A 227 15.32 17.84 12.05
N LEU A 228 15.00 18.96 11.42
CA LEU A 228 13.62 19.39 11.17
C LEU A 228 13.08 18.63 9.97
N HIS A 229 12.14 17.71 10.21
CA HIS A 229 11.46 16.95 9.17
C HIS A 229 10.17 17.66 8.79
N SER A 230 9.95 17.85 7.49
CA SER A 230 8.68 18.33 6.93
C SER A 230 8.00 17.17 6.20
N PHE A 231 6.86 16.71 6.70
CA PHE A 231 6.21 15.51 6.17
C PHE A 231 4.69 15.58 6.17
N ASP A 232 4.08 14.79 5.28
CA ASP A 232 2.64 14.62 5.16
C ASP A 232 2.24 13.20 5.57
N ILE A 233 1.21 13.05 6.40
CA ILE A 233 0.65 11.72 6.71
C ILE A 233 -0.35 11.33 5.62
N LEU A 234 -0.07 10.23 4.92
CA LEU A 234 -0.81 9.76 3.76
C LEU A 234 -2.00 8.88 4.17
N ASN A 235 -2.92 9.49 4.90
CA ASN A 235 -4.21 8.91 5.26
C ASN A 235 -5.24 10.05 5.40
N SER A 236 -6.22 10.12 4.51
CA SER A 236 -7.26 11.14 4.58
C SER A 236 -8.58 10.65 3.95
N SER A 237 -9.66 11.37 4.22
CA SER A 237 -10.95 11.21 3.53
C SER A 237 -11.09 12.08 2.29
N ASP A 238 -10.35 13.17 2.16
CA ASP A 238 -10.59 14.24 1.17
C ASP A 238 -9.34 14.60 0.33
N SER A 239 -8.32 13.74 0.34
CA SER A 239 -7.07 13.92 -0.42
C SER A 239 -6.18 15.08 0.04
N ASP A 240 -6.62 15.86 1.03
CA ASP A 240 -5.78 16.82 1.75
C ASP A 240 -5.06 16.12 2.90
N PHE A 241 -3.73 16.15 2.85
CA PHE A 241 -2.91 15.51 3.87
C PHE A 241 -2.44 16.49 4.93
N LYS A 242 -2.38 15.98 6.15
CA LYS A 242 -1.90 16.76 7.30
C LYS A 242 -0.40 16.96 7.18
N SER A 243 0.00 18.16 6.78
CA SER A 243 1.38 18.64 6.83
C SER A 243 1.82 18.85 8.28
N THR A 244 2.96 18.28 8.64
CA THR A 244 3.57 18.35 9.96
C THR A 244 5.04 18.71 9.83
N GLU A 245 5.53 19.52 10.77
CA GLU A 245 6.95 19.81 10.95
C GLU A 245 7.35 19.42 12.37
N GLU A 246 8.38 18.59 12.50
CA GLU A 246 8.84 18.08 13.80
C GLU A 246 10.37 17.94 13.83
N VAL A 247 10.97 18.21 15.00
CA VAL A 247 12.43 18.23 15.18
C VAL A 247 12.88 17.01 15.94
N PHE A 248 13.72 16.19 15.29
CA PHE A 248 14.25 14.96 15.86
C PHE A 248 15.77 15.02 16.05
N ASP A 249 16.29 14.05 16.82
CA ASP A 249 17.73 13.81 17.01
C ASP A 249 18.35 12.92 15.93
N SER A 250 17.51 12.19 15.19
CA SER A 250 17.88 11.35 14.05
C SER A 250 17.18 11.83 12.78
N PHE A 251 17.59 11.28 11.63
CA PHE A 251 16.98 11.58 10.33
C PHE A 251 16.51 10.33 9.61
N SER A 252 15.56 10.53 8.71
CA SER A 252 15.01 9.55 7.77
C SER A 252 15.46 9.86 6.34
N ASP A 253 14.93 9.13 5.35
CA ASP A 253 15.17 9.43 3.95
C ASP A 253 14.28 10.58 3.46
N SER A 254 14.89 11.63 2.91
CA SER A 254 14.17 12.78 2.32
C SER A 254 13.61 12.48 0.92
N ASN A 255 12.64 13.27 0.46
CA ASN A 255 12.05 13.18 -0.88
C ASN A 255 11.52 11.78 -1.23
N SER A 256 10.92 11.13 -0.23
CA SER A 256 10.55 9.72 -0.30
C SER A 256 9.20 9.46 0.37
N VAL A 257 8.56 8.37 -0.02
CA VAL A 257 7.40 7.82 0.71
C VAL A 257 7.91 6.76 1.67
N LEU A 258 7.60 6.89 2.95
CA LEU A 258 8.04 5.98 4.01
C LEU A 258 6.84 5.28 4.65
N LEU A 259 7.00 4.00 4.96
CA LEU A 259 6.13 3.30 5.91
C LEU A 259 6.84 3.27 7.26
N MET A 260 6.35 4.06 8.22
CA MET A 260 6.96 4.22 9.54
C MET A 260 6.21 3.42 10.61
N LYS A 261 6.93 2.90 11.61
CA LYS A 261 6.31 2.35 12.83
C LYS A 261 5.61 3.43 13.63
N SER A 262 6.22 4.62 13.71
CA SER A 262 5.71 5.78 14.42
C SER A 262 6.24 7.05 13.76
N THR A 263 5.44 8.12 13.72
CA THR A 263 5.92 9.44 13.27
C THR A 263 6.83 10.11 14.30
N LYS A 264 6.92 9.55 15.52
CA LYS A 264 7.76 10.08 16.61
C LYS A 264 9.21 9.57 16.56
N GLU A 265 9.45 8.51 15.78
CA GLU A 265 10.74 7.83 15.71
C GLU A 265 11.14 7.73 14.22
N PRO A 266 11.89 8.71 13.69
CA PRO A 266 12.13 8.83 12.26
C PRO A 266 13.11 7.80 11.70
N ASN A 267 13.74 6.97 12.53
CA ASN A 267 14.70 5.95 12.14
C ASN A 267 14.10 4.54 11.97
N GLU A 268 12.80 4.35 12.27
CA GLU A 268 12.13 3.06 12.14
C GLU A 268 11.12 3.05 10.98
N PHE A 269 11.63 2.81 9.76
CA PHE A 269 10.84 2.88 8.55
C PHE A 269 11.28 1.89 7.46
N LEU A 270 10.38 1.66 6.50
CA LEU A 270 10.69 1.14 5.16
C LEU A 270 10.55 2.27 4.14
N ASN A 271 11.57 2.48 3.31
CA ASN A 271 11.48 3.45 2.21
C ASN A 271 10.76 2.80 1.04
N MET A 272 9.53 3.24 0.77
CA MET A 272 8.67 2.66 -0.25
C MET A 272 9.05 3.11 -1.67
N SER A 273 9.97 4.07 -1.81
CA SER A 273 10.50 4.50 -3.10
C SER A 273 11.44 3.42 -3.64
N PRO A 274 11.41 3.09 -4.94
CA PRO A 274 10.63 3.73 -6.01
C PRO A 274 9.28 3.06 -6.31
N LEU A 275 8.83 2.09 -5.50
CA LEU A 275 7.59 1.34 -5.77
C LEU A 275 6.32 2.14 -5.47
N ILE A 276 6.39 3.05 -4.50
CA ILE A 276 5.35 4.03 -4.20
C ILE A 276 6.03 5.39 -4.13
N ILE A 277 5.52 6.36 -4.89
CA ILE A 277 6.07 7.71 -4.94
C ILE A 277 4.96 8.73 -4.72
N ASP A 278 5.34 9.92 -4.27
CA ASP A 278 4.46 11.08 -4.15
C ASP A 278 4.97 12.19 -5.06
N THR A 279 4.09 12.68 -5.93
CA THR A 279 4.39 13.77 -6.88
C THR A 279 3.91 15.13 -6.38
N ARG A 280 3.20 15.20 -5.25
CA ARG A 280 2.75 16.45 -4.61
C ARG A 280 3.91 17.35 -4.23
N THR A 281 5.04 16.78 -3.89
CA THR A 281 6.28 17.50 -3.54
C THR A 281 6.97 18.17 -4.73
N GLU A 282 6.66 17.75 -5.97
CA GLU A 282 7.31 18.28 -7.17
C GLU A 282 7.01 19.79 -7.37
N VAL A 283 8.00 20.59 -7.71
CA VAL A 283 7.75 22.00 -8.05
C VAL A 283 7.45 22.10 -9.55
N ILE A 284 6.28 22.60 -9.92
CA ILE A 284 5.89 22.83 -11.33
C ILE A 284 6.39 24.22 -11.75
N ASP A 285 7.65 24.29 -12.16
CA ASP A 285 8.39 25.51 -12.51
C ASP A 285 8.69 25.65 -14.02
N SER A 286 8.34 24.65 -14.82
CA SER A 286 8.66 24.57 -16.25
C SER A 286 7.50 24.00 -17.06
N LYS A 287 7.47 24.33 -18.35
CA LYS A 287 6.41 23.87 -19.28
C LYS A 287 6.35 22.34 -19.37
N GLU A 288 7.50 21.68 -19.31
CA GLU A 288 7.61 20.21 -19.37
C GLU A 288 6.97 19.51 -18.16
N LYS A 289 6.86 20.20 -17.03
CA LYS A 289 6.25 19.69 -15.79
C LYS A 289 4.75 19.99 -15.66
N LEU A 290 4.15 20.81 -16.54
CA LEU A 290 2.72 21.14 -16.48
C LEU A 290 1.79 19.93 -16.58
N ASN A 291 2.28 18.83 -17.17
CA ASN A 291 1.53 17.59 -17.32
C ASN A 291 1.64 16.66 -16.10
N ILE A 292 2.50 16.99 -15.11
CA ILE A 292 2.65 16.17 -13.90
C ILE A 292 1.41 16.38 -13.03
N LYS A 293 0.65 15.30 -12.84
CA LYS A 293 -0.49 15.29 -11.94
C LYS A 293 -0.02 15.05 -10.51
N LYS A 294 -0.66 15.72 -9.56
CA LYS A 294 -0.36 15.63 -8.13
C LYS A 294 -1.12 14.47 -7.50
N ASP A 295 -0.43 13.39 -7.20
CA ASP A 295 -1.00 12.16 -6.63
C ASP A 295 0.06 11.28 -5.96
N ILE A 296 -0.38 10.25 -5.22
CA ILE A 296 0.43 9.06 -4.93
C ILE A 296 0.36 8.13 -6.14
N PHE A 297 1.52 7.63 -6.52
CA PHE A 297 1.69 6.75 -7.66
C PHE A 297 2.30 5.43 -7.22
N MET A 298 1.77 4.33 -7.75
CA MET A 298 2.29 2.98 -7.51
C MET A 298 2.92 2.45 -8.79
N TYR A 299 4.09 1.82 -8.65
CA TYR A 299 4.83 1.19 -9.75
C TYR A 299 3.94 0.19 -10.49
N THR A 300 4.10 0.13 -11.82
CA THR A 300 3.35 -0.81 -12.69
C THR A 300 4.25 -1.62 -13.60
N LYS A 301 5.27 -0.98 -14.17
CA LYS A 301 6.12 -1.60 -15.19
C LYS A 301 7.43 -0.85 -15.33
N PHE A 302 8.49 -1.59 -15.59
CA PHE A 302 9.78 -1.06 -16.01
C PHE A 302 10.10 -1.55 -17.42
N ARG A 303 10.39 -0.63 -18.34
CA ARG A 303 10.75 -0.97 -19.73
C ARG A 303 11.63 0.13 -20.32
N ASP A 304 12.70 -0.24 -21.01
CA ASP A 304 13.58 0.72 -21.71
C ASP A 304 14.09 1.84 -20.79
N ARG A 305 14.50 1.46 -19.55
CA ARG A 305 14.88 2.37 -18.45
C ARG A 305 13.80 3.37 -18.03
N LYS A 306 12.54 3.14 -18.37
CA LYS A 306 11.39 3.94 -17.93
C LYS A 306 10.57 3.22 -16.89
N LEU A 307 10.46 3.84 -15.72
CA LEU A 307 9.48 3.48 -14.69
C LEU A 307 8.12 4.07 -15.06
N MET A 308 7.12 3.19 -15.09
CA MET A 308 5.72 3.54 -15.30
C MET A 308 4.94 3.34 -14.00
N TYR A 309 4.01 4.25 -13.77
CA TYR A 309 3.21 4.29 -12.56
C TYR A 309 1.72 4.40 -12.88
N VAL A 310 0.89 4.02 -11.93
CA VAL A 310 -0.55 4.30 -11.91
C VAL A 310 -0.87 5.17 -10.70
N GLY A 311 -1.63 6.24 -10.91
CA GLY A 311 -2.12 7.07 -9.82
C GLY A 311 -3.13 6.32 -8.95
N THR A 312 -3.24 6.70 -7.69
CA THR A 312 -4.31 6.20 -6.83
C THR A 312 -5.62 6.95 -7.10
N GLU A 313 -5.55 8.23 -7.44
CA GLU A 313 -6.65 9.07 -7.90
C GLU A 313 -6.62 9.35 -9.40
N VAL A 314 -5.45 9.56 -9.96
CA VAL A 314 -5.27 9.91 -11.37
C VAL A 314 -5.50 8.68 -12.24
N THR A 315 -6.52 8.76 -13.09
CA THR A 315 -6.91 7.68 -14.01
C THR A 315 -6.25 7.79 -15.39
N GLU A 316 -5.74 8.97 -15.73
CA GLU A 316 -5.02 9.23 -16.97
C GLU A 316 -3.59 8.68 -16.92
N LYS A 317 -3.08 8.22 -18.08
CA LYS A 317 -1.67 7.87 -18.20
C LYS A 317 -0.82 9.15 -18.11
N CYS A 318 0.05 9.21 -17.12
CA CYS A 318 0.96 10.33 -16.91
C CYS A 318 2.39 9.90 -17.22
N ASP A 319 3.10 10.72 -18.00
CA ASP A 319 4.54 10.57 -18.13
C ASP A 319 5.23 11.29 -16.97
N LEU A 320 5.89 10.51 -16.12
CA LEU A 320 6.57 11.01 -14.92
C LEU A 320 8.09 11.16 -15.13
N THR A 321 8.60 11.01 -16.36
CA THR A 321 10.04 11.16 -16.65
C THR A 321 10.59 12.55 -16.33
N ASN A 322 9.70 13.55 -16.24
CA ASN A 322 10.06 14.96 -15.98
C ASN A 322 10.09 15.29 -14.48
N LEU A 323 9.88 14.31 -13.58
CA LEU A 323 10.08 14.51 -12.14
C LEU A 323 11.54 14.86 -11.85
N SER A 324 11.77 15.78 -10.91
CA SER A 324 13.12 16.26 -10.59
C SER A 324 14.03 15.13 -10.06
N ASN A 325 13.45 14.13 -9.40
CA ASN A 325 14.15 12.96 -8.87
C ASN A 325 14.03 11.71 -9.75
N TYR A 326 13.50 11.78 -10.99
CA TYR A 326 13.19 10.59 -11.79
C TYR A 326 14.39 9.66 -12.00
N ASN A 327 15.57 10.23 -12.28
CA ASN A 327 16.80 9.44 -12.48
C ASN A 327 17.22 8.68 -11.21
N LEU A 328 16.96 9.23 -10.02
CA LEU A 328 17.21 8.55 -8.75
C LEU A 328 16.25 7.38 -8.60
N LEU A 329 14.96 7.58 -8.87
CA LEU A 329 13.96 6.51 -8.84
C LEU A 329 14.33 5.34 -9.76
N VAL A 330 14.79 5.63 -10.98
CA VAL A 330 15.28 4.60 -11.93
C VAL A 330 16.50 3.87 -11.37
N SER A 331 17.48 4.61 -10.85
CA SER A 331 18.68 4.00 -10.24
C SER A 331 18.34 3.10 -9.05
N ASP A 332 17.44 3.53 -8.17
CA ASP A 332 17.04 2.75 -7.00
C ASP A 332 16.28 1.49 -7.40
N PHE A 333 15.43 1.57 -8.45
CA PHE A 333 14.76 0.39 -8.99
C PHE A 333 15.77 -0.58 -9.61
N GLU A 334 16.74 -0.09 -10.38
CA GLU A 334 17.80 -0.93 -10.96
C GLU A 334 18.62 -1.64 -9.87
N ARG A 335 18.91 -0.98 -8.75
CA ARG A 335 19.59 -1.59 -7.59
C ARG A 335 18.73 -2.67 -6.92
N LEU A 336 17.44 -2.41 -6.72
CA LEU A 336 16.49 -3.40 -6.23
C LEU A 336 16.47 -4.63 -7.13
N MET A 337 16.36 -4.44 -8.44
CA MET A 337 16.38 -5.52 -9.42
C MET A 337 17.72 -6.26 -9.44
N GLN A 338 18.84 -5.56 -9.27
CA GLN A 338 20.16 -6.21 -9.17
C GLN A 338 20.26 -7.13 -7.95
N LYS A 339 19.65 -6.78 -6.82
CA LYS A 339 19.71 -7.56 -5.58
C LYS A 339 18.69 -8.71 -5.53
N LEU A 340 17.50 -8.49 -6.09
CA LEU A 340 16.39 -9.45 -5.99
C LEU A 340 16.10 -10.22 -7.27
N GLY A 341 16.40 -9.65 -8.44
CA GLY A 341 16.02 -10.19 -9.75
C GLY A 341 17.19 -10.64 -10.63
N SER A 342 18.41 -10.22 -10.32
CA SER A 342 19.63 -10.68 -10.97
C SER A 342 20.31 -11.75 -10.12
N LEU A 343 21.05 -12.66 -10.77
CA LEU A 343 21.96 -13.58 -10.08
C LEU A 343 22.98 -12.74 -9.29
N SER A 344 22.78 -12.59 -7.99
CA SER A 344 23.85 -12.17 -7.11
C SER A 344 24.82 -13.35 -7.03
N THR A 345 25.89 -13.28 -7.80
CA THR A 345 27.08 -14.09 -7.56
C THR A 345 27.54 -13.77 -6.15
N ILE A 346 27.20 -14.63 -5.19
CA ILE A 346 27.85 -14.66 -3.89
C ILE A 346 29.33 -14.91 -4.22
N ASN A 347 30.17 -13.87 -4.09
CA ASN A 347 31.60 -14.12 -3.99
C ASN A 347 31.81 -14.86 -2.65
N PRO A 348 32.29 -16.10 -2.66
CA PRO A 348 32.70 -16.74 -1.42
C PRO A 348 33.88 -15.94 -0.86
N ALA A 349 33.74 -15.52 0.39
CA ALA A 349 34.87 -15.02 1.18
C ALA A 349 35.88 -16.14 1.44
#